data_AF-A0A6N2W4N6-F1
#
_entry.id   AF-A0A6N2W4N6-F1
#
_cell.length_a   1.000
_cell.length_b   1.000
_cell.length_c   1.000
_cell.angle_alpha   90.00
_cell.angle_beta   90.00
_cell.angle_gamma   90.00
#
_symmetry.space_group_name_H-M   'P 1'
#
loop_
_entity.id
_entity.type
_entity.pdbx_description
1 polymer ?
#
loop_
_entity_poly.entity_id
_entity_poly.type
_entity_poly.pdbx_seq_one_letter_code
_entity_poly.pdbx_strand_id
1 'polypeptide(L)' 'MIIYLPTKKTFTNQKEAKSYFGNHHYRRLVKKGDIYFTNYKHTVANDLIQKDNI' A
#
# COMPACT_ATOMS: atom_id res chain seq x y z
N MET A 1 1.63 -8.74 0.87
CA MET A 1 3.01 -8.24 1.02
C MET A 1 3.11 -6.83 0.47
N ILE A 2 3.85 -5.99 1.17
CA ILE A 2 3.96 -4.55 0.97
C ILE A 2 5.44 -4.21 0.94
N ILE A 3 5.89 -3.39 -0.01
CA ILE A 3 7.27 -2.94 -0.12
C ILE A 3 7.32 -1.42 0.06
N TYR A 4 8.14 -0.96 0.98
CA TYR A 4 8.52 0.46 1.08
C TYR A 4 9.67 0.73 0.11
N LEU A 5 9.36 1.42 -0.98
CA LEU A 5 10.25 1.59 -2.13
C LEU A 5 11.61 2.23 -1.82
N PRO A 6 11.71 3.25 -0.94
CA PRO A 6 12.97 3.93 -0.63
C PRO A 6 14.03 3.03 0.00
N THR A 7 13.64 2.09 0.87
CA THR A 7 14.60 1.20 1.56
C THR A 7 14.46 -0.26 1.17
N LYS A 8 13.52 -0.58 0.26
CA LYS A 8 13.12 -1.95 -0.11
C LYS A 8 12.64 -2.80 1.08
N LYS A 9 12.30 -2.17 2.22
CA LYS A 9 11.78 -2.88 3.39
C LYS A 9 10.44 -3.51 3.06
N THR A 10 10.30 -4.80 3.36
CA THR A 10 9.09 -5.57 3.10
C THR A 10 8.29 -5.77 4.37
N PHE A 11 6.96 -5.75 4.23
CA PHE A 11 6.01 -6.11 5.28
C PHE A 11 5.07 -7.19 4.76
N THR A 12 4.68 -8.10 5.63
CA THR A 12 3.79 -9.21 5.28
C THR A 12 2.40 -8.69 4.94
N ASN A 13 1.89 -7.74 5.74
CA ASN A 13 0.55 -7.19 5.65
C ASN A 13 0.48 -5.70 6.06
N GLN A 14 -0.69 -5.08 5.88
CA GLN A 14 -0.91 -3.67 6.24
C GLN A 14 -0.83 -3.41 7.74
N LYS A 15 -1.20 -4.37 8.60
CA LYS A 15 -1.16 -4.21 10.05
C LYS A 15 0.28 -3.99 10.51
N GLU A 16 1.20 -4.81 10.01
CA GLU A 16 2.63 -4.70 10.28
C GLU A 16 3.20 -3.37 9.78
N ALA A 17 2.89 -2.98 8.53
CA ALA A 17 3.34 -1.71 7.97
C ALA A 17 2.79 -0.49 8.76
N LYS A 18 1.50 -0.50 9.13
CA LYS A 18 0.89 0.56 9.95
C LYS A 18 1.49 0.61 11.36
N SER A 19 1.83 -0.53 11.95
CA SER A 19 2.51 -0.59 13.25
C SER A 19 3.91 0.01 13.17
N TYR A 20 4.62 -0.17 12.05
CA TYR A 20 5.97 0.35 11.87
C TYR A 20 6.00 1.86 11.58
N PHE A 21 5.16 2.34 10.66
CA PHE A 21 5.15 3.75 10.26
C PHE A 21 4.26 4.64 11.12
N GLY A 22 3.27 4.07 11.80
CA GLY A 22 2.13 4.79 12.34
C GLY A 22 1.07 5.10 11.27
N ASN A 23 -0.20 5.12 11.67
CA ASN A 23 -1.34 5.23 10.74
C ASN A 23 -1.28 6.49 9.86
N HIS A 24 -0.94 7.64 10.44
CA HIS A 24 -0.92 8.90 9.69
C HIS A 24 0.20 8.92 8.65
N HIS A 25 1.42 8.52 9.03
CA HIS A 25 2.56 8.50 8.14
C HIS A 25 2.39 7.46 7.03
N TYR A 26 1.90 6.26 7.38
CA TYR A 26 1.55 5.21 6.41
C TYR A 26 0.60 5.73 5.32
N ARG A 27 -0.47 6.46 5.69
CA ARG A 27 -1.41 7.04 4.71
C ARG A 27 -0.74 8.06 3.77
N ARG A 28 0.22 8.85 4.27
CA ARG A 28 0.97 9.79 3.43
C ARG A 28 1.89 9.07 2.45
N LEU A 29 2.58 8.01 2.89
CA LEU A 29 3.44 7.20 2.03
C LEU A 29 2.65 6.50 0.92
N VAL A 30 1.46 5.98 1.22
CA VAL A 30 0.55 5.40 0.22
C VAL A 30 0.14 6.47 -0.81
N LYS A 31 -0.30 7.66 -0.37
CA LYS A 31 -0.66 8.76 -1.28
C LYS A 31 0.50 9.23 -2.15
N LYS A 32 1.72 9.20 -1.62
CA LYS A 32 2.95 9.57 -2.33
C LYS A 32 3.40 8.52 -3.34
N GLY A 33 2.88 7.29 -3.25
CA GLY A 33 3.30 6.17 -4.11
C GLY A 33 4.57 5.46 -3.62
N ASP A 34 5.04 5.72 -2.39
CA ASP A 34 6.26 5.10 -1.83
C ASP A 34 6.01 3.66 -1.34
N ILE A 35 4.76 3.19 -1.41
CA ILE A 35 4.32 1.86 -0.95
C ILE A 35 3.83 1.05 -2.15
N TYR A 36 4.49 -0.07 -2.43
CA TYR A 36 4.10 -1.01 -3.48
C TYR A 36 3.44 -2.25 -2.87
N PHE A 37 2.30 -2.67 -3.43
CA PHE A 37 1.56 -3.84 -2.97
C PHE A 37 1.81 -5.02 -3.93
N THR A 38 2.56 -6.02 -3.48
CA THR A 38 2.99 -7.14 -4.36
C THR A 38 1.98 -8.27 -4.43
N ASN A 39 1.07 -8.37 -3.46
CA ASN A 39 0.11 -9.46 -3.34
C ASN A 39 -1.32 -8.90 -3.25
N TYR A 40 -1.64 -7.95 -4.11
CA TYR A 40 -2.99 -7.42 -4.27
C TYR A 40 -3.81 -8.44 -5.08
N LYS A 41 -4.21 -9.56 -4.45
CA LYS A 41 -5.37 -10.28 -4.97
C LYS A 41 -6.56 -9.35 -4.77
N HIS A 42 -7.09 -8.80 -5.86
CA HIS A 42 -8.27 -7.93 -5.94
C HIS A 42 -9.56 -8.63 -5.47
N THR A 43 -9.55 -9.29 -4.31
CA THR A 43 -10.70 -10.06 -3.81
C THR A 43 -11.22 -9.54 -2.49
N VAL A 44 -10.67 -8.45 -1.95
CA VAL A 44 -11.24 -7.80 -0.76
C VAL A 44 -11.42 -6.30 -0.99
N ALA A 45 -12.69 -5.94 -1.09
CA ALA A 45 -13.31 -4.61 -1.16
C ALA A 45 -13.38 -3.94 -2.55
N ASN A 46 -14.63 -3.69 -2.95
CA ASN A 46 -15.12 -2.92 -4.08
C ASN A 46 -14.65 -1.46 -4.09
N ASP A 47 -13.40 -1.20 -4.47
CA ASP A 47 -13.08 0.11 -5.03
C ASP A 47 -12.95 -0.06 -6.54
N LEU A 48 -14.01 0.36 -7.23
CA LEU A 48 -14.06 0.58 -8.66
C LEU A 48 -12.76 1.26 -9.09
N ILE A 49 -11.88 0.50 -9.71
CA ILE A 49 -10.85 1.06 -10.57
C ILE A 49 -11.64 1.86 -11.61
N GLN A 50 -11.62 3.19 -11.50
CA GLN A 50 -11.93 4.06 -12.64
C GLN A 50 -10.87 3.75 -13.69
N LYS A 51 -11.12 2.68 -14.46
CA LYS A 51 -10.79 2.66 -15.87
C LYS A 51 -11.67 3.74 -16.46
N ASP A 52 -11.05 4.85 -16.83
CA ASP A 52 -11.32 5.63 -18.02
C ASP A 52 -10.77 7.03 -17.81
N ASN A 53 -9.70 7.33 -18.55
CA ASN A 53 -9.46 8.61 -19.24
C ASN A 53 -8.10 8.51 -19.96
N ILE A 54 -8.06 7.66 -21.00
CA ILE A 54 -7.32 7.93 -22.25
C ILE A 54 -8.39 8.08 -23.32
#